data_AF-A0A942N1U0-F1
#
_entry.id   AF-A0A942N1U0-F1
#
_cell.length_a   1.000
_cell.length_b   1.000
_cell.length_c   1.000
_cell.angle_alpha   90.00
_cell.angle_beta   90.00
_cell.angle_gamma   90.00
#
_symmetry.space_group_name_H-M   'P 1'
#
loop_
_entity.id
_entity.type
_entity.pdbx_description
1 polymer ?
#
loop_
_entity_poly.entity_id
_entity_poly.type
_entity_poly.pdbx_seq_one_letter_code
_entity_poly.pdbx_strand_id
1 'polypeptide(L)'
;MNTYTRFLIILSLSFFSFSLASSQISFLENGEHSLLASTSGLYGGSTTRKTLDLSGDWEFSLDEKQTWQSVKVPSCYDGIGKIWFRRSFSVSEDVLEQYASSLVCFGVNYFCEITINDNFVGRHIGGSTSFSFLLEKNVLQLGSNNTIVIYVDNELNARNTLPLRHQVRGWRNYGGIYRDIFLLFTPKMFLNDIVVKTKLSPNRENATVNVRATVYNAGFSLQQKNEDGGKRIAPLALIEIIDKDSGVVVAKS
;
A
#
# COMPACT_ATOMS: atom_id res chain seq x y z
N MET A 1 -9.63 64.94 -15.92
CA MET A 1 -9.77 63.51 -15.59
C MET A 1 -10.50 63.41 -14.27
N ASN A 2 -11.77 62.95 -14.27
CA ASN A 2 -12.68 63.07 -13.13
C ASN A 2 -12.25 62.19 -11.95
N THR A 3 -12.48 62.69 -10.73
CA THR A 3 -12.22 62.00 -9.45
C THR A 3 -12.85 60.61 -9.38
N TYR A 4 -14.01 60.41 -10.01
CA TYR A 4 -14.66 59.10 -10.14
C TYR A 4 -13.88 58.08 -10.98
N THR A 5 -13.16 58.54 -12.01
CA THR A 5 -12.35 57.67 -12.87
C THR A 5 -11.10 57.17 -12.13
N ARG A 6 -10.53 57.99 -11.24
CA ARG A 6 -9.41 57.58 -10.36
C ARG A 6 -9.86 56.57 -9.30
N PHE A 7 -11.06 56.73 -8.74
CA PHE A 7 -11.58 55.81 -7.73
C PHE A 7 -11.89 54.42 -8.30
N LEU A 8 -12.46 54.34 -9.50
CA LEU A 8 -12.73 53.07 -10.20
C LEU A 8 -11.46 52.32 -10.61
N ILE A 9 -10.39 53.04 -10.98
CA ILE A 9 -9.09 52.43 -11.32
C ILE A 9 -8.40 51.90 -10.05
N ILE A 10 -8.49 52.60 -8.93
CA ILE A 10 -7.93 52.13 -7.65
C ILE A 10 -8.71 50.91 -7.13
N LEU A 11 -10.04 50.90 -7.30
CA LEU A 11 -10.89 49.75 -6.95
C LEU A 11 -10.59 48.54 -7.85
N SER A 12 -10.33 48.72 -9.15
CA SER A 12 -9.99 47.62 -10.05
C SER A 12 -8.57 47.08 -9.85
N LEU A 13 -7.59 47.92 -9.50
CA LEU A 13 -6.26 47.46 -9.11
C LEU A 13 -6.26 46.71 -7.77
N SER A 14 -7.18 47.04 -6.86
CA SER A 14 -7.33 46.34 -5.57
C SER A 14 -7.95 44.94 -5.71
N PHE A 15 -8.67 44.69 -6.80
CA PHE A 15 -9.24 43.35 -7.11
C PHE A 15 -8.27 42.43 -7.86
N PHE A 16 -7.13 42.94 -8.33
CA PHE A 16 -6.14 42.15 -9.08
C PHE A 16 -5.07 41.49 -8.21
N SER A 17 -5.17 41.62 -6.89
CA SER A 17 -4.26 40.99 -5.92
C SER A 17 -4.98 40.00 -5.02
N PHE A 18 -5.95 39.25 -5.56
CA PHE A 18 -6.30 37.96 -4.96
C PHE A 18 -5.20 36.97 -5.34
N SER A 19 -4.06 37.07 -4.65
CA SER A 19 -3.13 35.96 -4.57
C SER A 19 -3.95 34.77 -4.07
N LEU A 20 -4.11 33.75 -4.93
CA LEU A 20 -4.55 32.44 -4.50
C LEU A 20 -3.60 32.05 -3.36
N ALA A 21 -4.07 32.17 -2.12
CA ALA A 21 -3.41 31.58 -0.99
C ALA A 21 -3.51 30.07 -1.19
N SER A 22 -2.63 29.50 -2.00
CA SER A 22 -2.34 28.09 -2.00
C SER A 22 -1.97 27.77 -0.56
N SER A 23 -2.86 27.06 0.14
CA SER A 23 -2.55 26.50 1.45
C SER A 23 -1.16 25.86 1.37
N GLN A 24 -0.19 26.42 2.08
CA GLN A 24 1.19 25.95 1.99
C GLN A 24 1.26 24.54 2.56
N ILE A 25 1.33 23.55 1.67
CA ILE A 25 1.48 22.14 2.05
C ILE A 25 2.79 22.01 2.81
N SER A 26 2.70 21.54 4.05
CA SER A 26 3.85 21.40 4.95
C SER A 26 4.00 19.95 5.35
N PHE A 27 5.14 19.35 5.03
CA PHE A 27 5.43 17.97 5.39
C PHE A 27 5.87 17.85 6.85
N LEU A 28 5.37 16.80 7.49
CA LEU A 28 5.65 16.37 8.84
C LEU A 28 6.26 14.98 8.74
N GLU A 29 7.57 14.90 8.95
CA GLU A 29 8.31 13.65 8.88
C GLU A 29 8.00 12.77 10.08
N ASN A 30 7.70 11.50 9.81
CA ASN A 30 7.37 10.54 10.84
C ASN A 30 8.62 9.75 11.25
N GLY A 31 9.55 10.41 11.95
CA GLY A 31 10.72 9.78 12.61
C GLY A 31 11.46 8.71 11.79
N GLU A 32 12.02 7.71 12.50
CA GLU A 32 12.62 6.54 11.85
C GLU A 32 11.54 5.55 11.37
N HIS A 33 11.73 5.02 10.16
CA HIS A 33 10.82 4.02 9.56
C HIS A 33 10.86 2.72 10.36
N SER A 34 9.70 2.06 10.53
CA SER A 34 9.54 1.00 11.54
C SER A 34 10.05 -0.39 11.14
N LEU A 35 10.92 -0.52 10.13
CA LEU A 35 11.27 -1.82 9.57
C LEU A 35 12.70 -2.27 9.90
N LEU A 36 12.83 -2.92 11.06
CA LEU A 36 13.35 -4.28 11.06
C LEU A 36 12.28 -5.16 10.40
N ALA A 37 12.41 -5.41 9.10
CA ALA A 37 11.45 -6.16 8.27
C ALA A 37 11.16 -7.61 8.76
N SER A 38 11.77 -8.06 9.85
CA SER A 38 11.56 -9.37 10.46
C SER A 38 10.45 -9.43 11.52
N THR A 39 9.93 -8.30 12.04
CA THR A 39 9.13 -8.32 13.29
C THR A 39 7.81 -7.53 13.33
N SER A 40 7.38 -6.84 12.27
CA SER A 40 6.18 -5.99 12.36
C SER A 40 4.88 -6.66 11.88
N GLY A 41 4.20 -7.34 12.81
CA GLY A 41 2.74 -7.56 12.82
C GLY A 41 2.13 -8.42 11.72
N LEU A 42 1.61 -7.77 10.66
CA LEU A 42 0.74 -8.40 9.63
C LEU A 42 1.47 -9.39 8.72
N TYR A 43 2.75 -9.13 8.43
CA TYR A 43 3.57 -9.95 7.54
C TYR A 43 4.84 -10.39 8.28
N GLY A 44 4.67 -11.06 9.42
CA GLY A 44 5.77 -11.55 10.25
C GLY A 44 6.82 -12.33 9.48
N GLY A 45 8.05 -12.35 10.02
CA GLY A 45 9.21 -12.97 9.37
C GLY A 45 8.95 -14.41 8.93
N SER A 46 9.32 -14.72 7.69
CA SER A 46 9.17 -16.04 7.08
C SER A 46 10.41 -16.35 6.26
N THR A 47 10.89 -17.59 6.33
CA THR A 47 12.01 -18.06 5.51
C THR A 47 11.66 -18.16 4.03
N THR A 48 10.36 -18.21 3.69
CA THR A 48 9.87 -18.37 2.32
C THR A 48 9.42 -17.06 1.68
N ARG A 49 9.50 -15.92 2.40
CA ARG A 49 9.08 -14.62 1.89
C ARG A 49 10.27 -13.67 1.90
N LYS A 50 10.33 -12.78 0.91
CA LYS A 50 11.28 -11.67 0.89
C LYS A 50 10.52 -10.35 0.90
N THR A 51 11.14 -9.32 1.46
CA THR A 51 10.58 -7.97 1.48
C THR A 51 11.58 -6.98 0.92
N LEU A 52 11.11 -6.02 0.13
CA LEU A 52 11.88 -4.86 -0.28
C LEU A 52 11.21 -3.61 0.29
N ASP A 53 11.87 -2.97 1.24
CA ASP A 53 11.39 -1.73 1.84
C ASP A 53 11.42 -0.58 0.82
N LEU A 54 10.30 0.12 0.70
CA LEU A 54 10.17 1.29 -0.15
C LEU A 54 10.17 2.59 0.68
N SER A 55 10.46 2.54 1.98
CA SER A 55 10.61 3.72 2.85
C SER A 55 11.95 4.44 2.61
N GLY A 56 12.06 5.70 3.02
CA GLY A 56 13.24 6.57 2.84
C GLY A 56 12.99 7.71 1.86
N ASP A 57 13.93 7.93 0.94
CA ASP A 57 13.87 9.04 -0.01
C ASP A 57 12.83 8.82 -1.11
N TRP A 58 11.97 9.82 -1.28
CA TRP A 58 10.95 9.94 -2.32
C TRP A 58 11.00 11.36 -2.89
N GLU A 59 10.28 11.56 -3.98
CA GLU A 59 10.00 12.86 -4.54
C GLU A 59 8.49 13.11 -4.50
N PHE A 60 8.06 14.35 -4.35
CA PHE A 60 6.67 14.76 -4.50
C PHE A 60 6.49 15.89 -5.52
N SER A 61 5.30 15.98 -6.09
CA SER A 61 4.89 17.02 -7.03
C SER A 61 3.50 17.54 -6.66
N LEU A 62 3.34 18.86 -6.73
CA LEU A 62 2.09 19.59 -6.48
C LEU A 62 1.43 20.07 -7.79
N ASP A 63 2.11 19.92 -8.92
CA ASP A 63 1.82 20.52 -10.22
C ASP A 63 1.67 19.45 -11.31
N GLU A 64 0.96 18.37 -10.99
CA GLU A 64 0.65 17.28 -11.92
C GLU A 64 1.90 16.65 -12.55
N LYS A 65 2.93 16.38 -11.73
CA LYS A 65 4.20 15.72 -12.09
C LYS A 65 5.18 16.60 -12.90
N GLN A 66 4.96 17.91 -13.00
CA GLN A 66 5.85 18.81 -13.74
C GLN A 66 7.14 19.10 -12.97
N THR A 67 7.07 19.40 -11.67
CA THR A 67 8.24 19.62 -10.81
C THR A 67 8.24 18.66 -9.63
N TRP A 68 9.44 18.21 -9.27
CA TRP A 68 9.66 17.21 -8.22
C TRP A 68 10.55 17.79 -7.12
N GLN A 69 10.15 17.55 -5.88
CA GLN A 69 10.86 17.99 -4.67
C GLN A 69 11.08 16.80 -3.75
N SER A 70 12.20 16.75 -3.03
CA SER A 70 12.50 15.62 -2.15
C SER A 70 11.62 15.60 -0.90
N VAL A 71 11.25 14.40 -0.47
CA VAL A 71 10.53 14.14 0.79
C VAL A 71 10.89 12.76 1.34
N LYS A 72 10.89 12.61 2.66
CA LYS A 72 11.02 11.30 3.31
C LYS A 72 9.66 10.62 3.47
N VAL A 73 9.59 9.31 3.27
CA VAL A 73 8.40 8.49 3.50
C VAL A 73 8.75 7.35 4.45
N PRO A 74 7.98 7.12 5.54
CA PRO A 74 6.68 7.71 5.78
C PRO A 74 6.70 9.15 6.27
N SER A 75 5.76 9.93 5.73
CA SER A 75 5.47 11.29 6.15
C SER A 75 4.01 11.61 5.91
N CYS A 76 3.51 12.61 6.64
CA CYS A 76 2.22 13.20 6.36
C CYS A 76 2.40 14.67 6.02
N TYR A 77 1.43 15.26 5.32
CA TYR A 77 1.41 16.69 5.06
C TYR A 77 0.15 17.32 5.65
N ASP A 78 0.33 18.55 6.11
CA ASP A 78 -0.74 19.43 6.53
C ASP A 78 -1.19 20.31 5.34
N GLY A 79 -2.51 20.55 5.26
CA GLY A 79 -3.16 21.19 4.11
C GLY A 79 -4.04 20.24 3.32
N ILE A 80 -4.89 20.78 2.46
CA ILE A 80 -5.73 20.01 1.53
C ILE A 80 -5.11 20.10 0.15
N GLY A 81 -4.90 18.96 -0.51
CA GLY A 81 -4.30 18.96 -1.83
C GLY A 81 -4.25 17.61 -2.52
N LYS A 82 -3.83 17.70 -3.78
CA LYS A 82 -3.59 16.59 -4.68
C LYS A 82 -2.10 16.51 -4.92
N ILE A 83 -1.47 15.44 -4.45
CA ILE A 83 -0.02 15.30 -4.47
C ILE A 83 0.36 13.99 -5.14
N TRP A 84 1.35 14.06 -6.02
CA TRP A 84 1.99 12.87 -6.58
C TRP A 84 3.27 12.60 -5.84
N PHE A 85 3.46 11.36 -5.40
CA PHE A 85 4.72 10.86 -4.85
C PHE A 85 5.36 9.93 -5.88
N ARG A 86 6.69 9.97 -6.00
CA ARG A 86 7.46 9.11 -6.87
C ARG A 86 8.65 8.52 -6.15
N ARG A 87 8.95 7.26 -6.46
CA ARG A 87 10.21 6.62 -6.10
C ARG A 87 10.66 5.64 -7.17
N SER A 88 11.97 5.60 -7.38
CA SER A 88 12.62 4.58 -8.19
C SER A 88 13.20 3.49 -7.29
N PHE A 89 13.12 2.23 -7.72
CA PHE A 89 13.67 1.07 -7.02
C PHE A 89 14.08 -0.02 -8.01
N SER A 90 14.93 -0.94 -7.58
CA SER A 90 15.34 -2.09 -8.38
C SER A 90 14.96 -3.39 -7.68
N VAL A 91 14.65 -4.41 -8.48
CA VAL A 91 14.39 -5.77 -8.02
C VAL A 91 15.25 -6.70 -8.87
N SER A 92 15.89 -7.68 -8.25
CA SER A 92 16.71 -8.64 -8.97
C SER A 92 15.84 -9.61 -9.78
N GLU A 93 16.35 -10.03 -10.94
CA GLU A 93 15.64 -10.89 -11.88
C GLU A 93 15.26 -12.24 -11.25
N ASP A 94 16.16 -12.83 -10.45
CA ASP A 94 15.93 -14.09 -9.74
C ASP A 94 14.71 -14.04 -8.81
N VAL A 95 14.45 -12.89 -8.19
CA VAL A 95 13.30 -12.70 -7.30
C VAL A 95 12.01 -12.64 -8.12
N LEU A 96 12.00 -11.89 -9.23
CA LEU A 96 10.82 -11.74 -10.07
C LEU A 96 10.45 -13.04 -10.80
N GLU A 97 11.44 -13.89 -11.12
CA GLU A 97 11.18 -15.20 -11.72
C GLU A 97 10.63 -16.22 -10.74
N GLN A 98 11.09 -16.22 -9.49
CA GLN A 98 10.77 -17.25 -8.49
C GLN A 98 9.51 -16.91 -7.66
N TYR A 99 9.23 -15.64 -7.45
CA TYR A 99 8.20 -15.18 -6.51
C TYR A 99 7.04 -14.46 -7.21
N ALA A 100 5.88 -14.49 -6.57
CA ALA A 100 4.79 -13.57 -6.83
C ALA A 100 4.98 -12.29 -6.00
N SER A 101 4.78 -11.14 -6.63
CA SER A 101 5.03 -9.83 -6.06
C SER A 101 3.73 -9.17 -5.61
N SER A 102 3.69 -8.62 -4.40
CA SER A 102 2.59 -7.82 -3.90
C SER A 102 3.10 -6.48 -3.38
N LEU A 103 2.42 -5.38 -3.71
CA LEU A 103 2.65 -4.10 -3.06
C LEU A 103 1.83 -4.05 -1.77
N VAL A 104 2.49 -3.73 -0.66
CA VAL A 104 1.86 -3.59 0.65
C VAL A 104 2.01 -2.16 1.14
N CYS A 105 0.90 -1.56 1.57
CA CYS A 105 0.84 -0.23 2.15
C CYS A 105 0.14 -0.32 3.51
N PHE A 106 0.79 0.14 4.58
CA PHE A 106 0.18 0.16 5.92
C PHE A 106 -0.71 1.38 6.18
N GLY A 107 -0.60 2.42 5.34
CA GLY A 107 -1.47 3.59 5.42
C GLY A 107 -1.07 4.70 4.46
N VAL A 108 -2.02 5.09 3.61
CA VAL A 108 -1.94 6.23 2.70
C VAL A 108 -3.23 7.02 2.85
N ASN A 109 -3.17 8.27 3.35
CA ASN A 109 -4.38 9.06 3.60
C ASN A 109 -4.59 10.14 2.52
N TYR A 110 -5.76 10.30 1.90
CA TYR A 110 -7.02 9.56 2.11
C TYR A 110 -7.40 8.67 0.91
N PHE A 111 -7.57 9.27 -0.27
CA PHE A 111 -7.72 8.53 -1.52
C PHE A 111 -6.34 8.41 -2.15
N CYS A 112 -5.99 7.21 -2.64
CA CYS A 112 -4.79 7.04 -3.43
C CYS A 112 -5.01 6.22 -4.69
N GLU A 113 -4.23 6.54 -5.72
CA GLU A 113 -4.08 5.76 -6.95
C GLU A 113 -2.60 5.44 -7.14
N ILE A 114 -2.30 4.17 -7.44
CA ILE A 114 -0.92 3.69 -7.55
C ILE A 114 -0.67 3.19 -8.96
N THR A 115 0.42 3.65 -9.55
CA THR A 115 0.95 3.15 -10.81
C THR A 115 2.40 2.71 -10.65
N ILE A 116 2.80 1.63 -11.30
CA ILE A 116 4.20 1.19 -11.38
C ILE A 116 4.57 1.06 -12.86
N ASN A 117 5.64 1.75 -13.29
CA ASN A 117 6.04 1.84 -14.69
C ASN A 117 4.88 2.20 -15.62
N ASP A 118 4.09 3.20 -15.21
CA ASP A 118 2.87 3.66 -15.89
C ASP A 118 1.72 2.65 -15.99
N ASN A 119 1.86 1.45 -15.41
CA ASN A 119 0.78 0.48 -15.30
C ASN A 119 -0.03 0.73 -14.02
N PHE A 120 -1.35 0.78 -14.15
CA PHE A 120 -2.26 0.92 -13.01
C PHE A 120 -2.22 -0.32 -12.12
N VAL A 121 -1.98 -0.13 -10.82
CA VAL A 121 -1.94 -1.20 -9.82
C VAL A 121 -3.23 -1.27 -9.02
N GLY A 122 -3.77 -0.12 -8.62
CA GLY A 122 -4.96 -0.08 -7.79
C GLY A 122 -5.28 1.29 -7.19
N ARG A 123 -6.44 1.33 -6.52
CA ARG A 123 -6.92 2.49 -5.76
C ARG A 123 -7.33 2.07 -4.35
N HIS A 124 -7.11 2.95 -3.38
CA HIS A 124 -7.57 2.75 -2.01
C HIS A 124 -8.23 4.02 -1.48
N ILE A 125 -9.24 3.85 -0.62
CA ILE A 125 -9.97 4.92 0.06
C ILE A 125 -9.90 4.63 1.55
N GLY A 126 -9.37 5.58 2.33
CA GLY A 126 -9.21 5.46 3.76
C GLY A 126 -7.75 5.40 4.19
N GLY A 127 -7.34 6.25 5.13
CA GLY A 127 -5.96 6.26 5.59
C GLY A 127 -5.59 5.13 6.54
N SER A 128 -6.53 4.73 7.41
CA SER A 128 -6.19 3.97 8.63
C SER A 128 -6.07 2.47 8.45
N THR A 129 -6.54 1.93 7.32
CA THR A 129 -6.51 0.49 7.01
C THR A 129 -5.37 0.14 6.07
N SER A 130 -4.61 -0.90 6.42
CA SER A 130 -3.62 -1.46 5.51
C SER A 130 -4.28 -2.10 4.29
N PHE A 131 -3.61 -2.06 3.15
CA PHE A 131 -4.04 -2.70 1.91
C PHE A 131 -2.86 -3.28 1.15
N SER A 132 -3.15 -4.25 0.28
CA SER A 132 -2.15 -4.84 -0.59
C SER A 132 -2.72 -5.17 -1.96
N PHE A 133 -1.90 -5.05 -3.00
CA PHE A 133 -2.24 -5.44 -4.37
C PHE A 133 -1.27 -6.51 -4.87
N LEU A 134 -1.81 -7.64 -5.32
CA LEU A 134 -1.03 -8.61 -6.08
C LEU A 134 -0.71 -8.00 -7.45
N LEU A 135 0.58 -7.92 -7.78
CA LEU A 135 1.03 -7.31 -9.03
C LEU A 135 0.91 -8.32 -10.17
N GLU A 136 0.46 -7.85 -11.33
CA GLU A 136 0.50 -8.65 -12.54
C GLU A 136 1.95 -8.86 -13.01
N LYS A 137 2.20 -9.97 -13.72
CA LYS A 137 3.54 -10.45 -14.07
C LYS A 137 4.42 -9.41 -14.77
N ASN A 138 3.82 -8.51 -15.56
CA ASN A 138 4.54 -7.56 -16.41
C ASN A 138 4.58 -6.14 -15.85
N VAL A 139 4.05 -5.91 -14.64
CA VAL A 139 4.05 -4.56 -14.02
C VAL A 139 5.48 -4.17 -13.62
N LEU A 140 6.27 -5.13 -13.14
CA LEU A 140 7.68 -4.93 -12.80
C LEU A 140 8.57 -5.29 -13.98
N GLN A 141 9.50 -4.41 -14.32
CA GLN A 141 10.48 -4.62 -15.36
C GLN A 141 11.67 -5.43 -14.83
N LEU A 142 12.10 -6.42 -15.62
CA LEU A 142 13.26 -7.28 -15.35
C LEU A 142 14.55 -6.54 -15.73
N GLY A 143 15.55 -6.57 -14.85
CA GLY A 143 16.88 -6.04 -15.14
C GLY A 143 16.96 -4.51 -15.30
N SER A 144 15.91 -3.76 -14.96
CA SER A 144 15.87 -2.29 -15.02
C SER A 144 15.30 -1.66 -13.75
N ASN A 145 15.49 -0.35 -13.63
CA ASN A 145 14.87 0.42 -12.55
C ASN A 145 13.36 0.54 -12.80
N ASN A 146 12.60 0.27 -11.73
CA ASN A 146 11.17 0.40 -11.68
C ASN A 146 10.82 1.75 -11.02
N THR A 147 9.75 2.39 -11.49
CA THR A 147 9.25 3.65 -10.91
C THR A 147 7.84 3.45 -10.39
N ILE A 148 7.64 3.67 -9.10
CA ILE A 148 6.31 3.76 -8.49
C ILE A 148 5.89 5.23 -8.41
N VAL A 149 4.64 5.51 -8.78
CA VAL A 149 3.98 6.80 -8.59
C VAL A 149 2.69 6.59 -7.83
N ILE A 150 2.49 7.38 -6.78
CA ILE A 150 1.30 7.35 -5.93
C ILE A 150 0.66 8.73 -5.95
N TYR A 151 -0.52 8.82 -6.54
CA TYR A 151 -1.38 9.99 -6.39
C TYR A 151 -2.10 9.90 -5.07
N VAL A 152 -2.13 11.00 -4.31
CA VAL A 152 -2.80 11.11 -3.01
C VAL A 152 -3.68 12.36 -3.00
N ASP A 153 -4.94 12.17 -2.64
CA ASP A 153 -5.92 13.23 -2.44
C ASP A 153 -6.51 13.10 -1.04
N ASN A 154 -6.33 14.13 -0.22
CA ASN A 154 -6.86 14.16 1.15
C ASN A 154 -8.12 15.02 1.29
N GLU A 155 -8.75 15.45 0.21
CA GLU A 155 -9.99 16.21 0.29
C GLU A 155 -11.16 15.33 0.76
N LEU A 156 -11.69 15.65 1.94
CA LEU A 156 -12.85 14.96 2.49
C LEU A 156 -14.16 15.48 1.86
N ASN A 157 -15.12 14.56 1.72
CA ASN A 157 -16.46 14.83 1.21
C ASN A 157 -17.49 14.81 2.36
N ALA A 158 -18.58 15.57 2.21
CA ALA A 158 -19.66 15.60 3.20
C ALA A 158 -20.62 14.39 3.16
N ARG A 159 -20.49 13.51 2.15
CA ARG A 159 -21.39 12.37 1.92
C ARG A 159 -20.67 11.04 1.87
N ASN A 160 -19.49 11.00 1.24
CA ASN A 160 -18.90 9.75 0.76
C ASN A 160 -17.53 9.42 1.35
N THR A 161 -16.98 10.25 2.25
CA THR A 161 -15.73 9.94 2.96
C THR A 161 -16.01 9.63 4.42
N LEU A 162 -15.18 8.77 4.99
CA LEU A 162 -15.14 8.50 6.42
C LEU A 162 -13.72 8.79 6.91
N PRO A 163 -13.50 9.87 7.67
CA PRO A 163 -14.49 10.79 8.24
C PRO A 163 -15.10 11.78 7.22
N LEU A 164 -16.23 12.40 7.57
CA LEU A 164 -16.88 13.41 6.74
C LEU A 164 -16.13 14.75 6.80
N ARG A 165 -16.31 15.61 5.79
CA ARG A 165 -15.67 16.94 5.73
C ARG A 165 -16.02 17.84 6.93
N HIS A 166 -17.30 17.89 7.31
CA HIS A 166 -17.75 18.74 8.41
C HIS A 166 -17.50 18.05 9.75
N GLN A 167 -16.48 18.50 10.48
CA GLN A 167 -16.17 18.00 11.81
C GLN A 167 -16.05 19.16 12.79
N VAL A 168 -16.99 19.25 13.73
CA VAL A 168 -16.91 20.24 14.81
C VAL A 168 -15.99 19.65 15.88
N ARG A 169 -14.81 20.27 16.09
CA ARG A 169 -13.76 19.77 17.01
C ARG A 169 -13.27 18.36 16.65
N GLY A 170 -13.28 18.03 15.36
CA GLY A 170 -12.77 16.76 14.85
C GLY A 170 -11.24 16.70 14.80
N TRP A 171 -10.73 15.52 14.44
CA TRP A 171 -9.31 15.33 14.20
C TRP A 171 -8.87 16.05 12.91
N ARG A 172 -7.60 16.46 12.88
CA ARG A 172 -7.01 17.04 11.68
C ARG A 172 -6.79 15.96 10.63
N ASN A 173 -7.22 16.21 9.39
CA ASN A 173 -7.06 15.26 8.30
C ASN A 173 -5.79 15.56 7.49
N TYR A 174 -4.69 14.92 7.89
CA TYR A 174 -3.42 15.00 7.16
C TYR A 174 -3.45 14.12 5.91
N GLY A 175 -2.76 14.49 4.84
CA GLY A 175 -2.58 13.60 3.69
C GLY A 175 -1.20 12.93 3.69
N GLY A 176 -0.99 11.96 2.80
CA GLY A 176 0.33 11.42 2.49
C GLY A 176 0.50 9.92 2.75
N ILE A 177 1.71 9.43 2.49
CA ILE A 177 2.12 8.04 2.72
C ILE A 177 2.72 7.99 4.14
N TYR A 178 1.86 7.86 5.14
CA TYR A 178 2.22 8.14 6.53
C TYR A 178 2.56 6.90 7.36
N ARG A 179 2.48 5.71 6.74
CA ARG A 179 3.00 4.44 7.28
C ARG A 179 3.78 3.69 6.21
N ASP A 180 4.47 2.64 6.65
CA ASP A 180 5.39 1.86 5.83
C ASP A 180 4.76 1.34 4.53
N ILE A 181 5.60 1.29 3.50
CA ILE A 181 5.29 0.81 2.16
C ILE A 181 6.44 -0.10 1.71
N PHE A 182 6.11 -1.28 1.19
CA PHE A 182 7.12 -2.25 0.75
C PHE A 182 6.57 -3.21 -0.30
N LEU A 183 7.45 -3.86 -1.05
CA LEU A 183 7.12 -5.02 -1.86
C LEU A 183 7.30 -6.29 -1.05
N LEU A 184 6.31 -7.17 -1.11
CA LEU A 184 6.34 -8.51 -0.55
C LEU A 184 6.45 -9.52 -1.68
N PHE A 185 7.48 -10.35 -1.63
CA PHE A 185 7.71 -11.46 -2.54
C PHE A 185 7.36 -12.76 -1.83
N THR A 186 6.36 -13.48 -2.35
CA THR A 186 5.88 -14.76 -1.83
C THR A 186 6.08 -15.85 -2.88
N PRO A 187 6.21 -17.14 -2.51
CA PRO A 187 6.31 -18.19 -3.51
C PRO A 187 5.07 -18.16 -4.42
N LYS A 188 5.18 -18.62 -5.68
CA LYS A 188 4.05 -18.58 -6.64
C LYS A 188 2.79 -19.32 -6.17
N MET A 189 2.92 -20.18 -5.15
CA MET A 189 1.80 -20.71 -4.40
C MET A 189 1.96 -20.30 -2.93
N PHE A 190 0.96 -19.62 -2.38
CA PHE A 190 1.04 -19.04 -1.03
C PHE A 190 -0.30 -19.04 -0.31
N LEU A 191 -0.25 -18.90 1.02
CA LEU A 191 -1.43 -18.70 1.86
C LEU A 191 -1.87 -17.23 1.76
N ASN A 192 -3.03 -17.00 1.16
CA ASN A 192 -3.60 -15.68 0.95
C ASN A 192 -4.38 -15.18 2.17
N ASP A 193 -5.11 -16.06 2.84
CA ASP A 193 -5.90 -15.72 4.03
C ASP A 193 -5.90 -16.88 5.02
N ILE A 194 -5.88 -16.56 6.31
CA ILE A 194 -5.92 -17.52 7.42
C ILE A 194 -6.87 -16.98 8.48
N VAL A 195 -7.96 -17.70 8.71
CA VAL A 195 -8.93 -17.41 9.76
C VAL A 195 -8.81 -18.46 10.86
N VAL A 196 -8.40 -18.03 12.04
CA VAL A 196 -8.30 -18.88 13.24
C VAL A 196 -9.45 -18.55 14.18
N LYS A 197 -10.29 -19.55 14.50
CA LYS A 197 -11.38 -19.43 15.48
C LYS A 197 -11.11 -20.36 16.65
N THR A 198 -10.98 -19.80 17.84
CA THR A 198 -10.77 -20.56 19.07
C THR A 198 -12.06 -20.60 19.90
N LYS A 199 -12.30 -21.73 20.55
CA LYS A 199 -13.37 -21.91 21.54
C LYS A 199 -12.80 -22.64 22.74
N LEU A 200 -13.10 -22.14 23.94
CA LEU A 200 -12.81 -22.83 25.19
C LEU A 200 -14.09 -23.49 25.70
N SER A 201 -13.94 -24.70 26.23
CA SER A 201 -14.99 -25.37 27.01
C SER A 201 -15.34 -24.56 28.27
N PRO A 202 -16.58 -24.68 28.82
CA PRO A 202 -16.99 -23.92 30.00
C PRO A 202 -16.08 -24.15 31.23
N ASN A 203 -15.55 -25.36 31.39
CA ASN A 203 -14.62 -25.72 32.46
C ASN A 203 -13.16 -25.35 32.16
N ARG A 204 -12.87 -24.80 30.97
CA ARG A 204 -11.52 -24.41 30.49
C ARG A 204 -10.49 -25.54 30.40
N GLU A 205 -10.92 -26.80 30.47
CA GLU A 205 -10.03 -27.97 30.36
C GLU A 205 -9.72 -28.32 28.90
N ASN A 206 -10.69 -28.05 28.01
CA ASN A 206 -10.58 -28.34 26.58
C ASN A 206 -10.67 -27.06 25.75
N ALA A 207 -9.88 -27.00 24.67
CA ALA A 207 -9.96 -25.95 23.65
C ALA A 207 -10.14 -26.56 22.26
N THR A 208 -10.94 -25.91 21.42
CA THR A 208 -11.11 -26.26 20.00
C THR A 208 -10.57 -25.12 19.15
N VAL A 209 -9.66 -25.45 18.24
CA VAL A 209 -9.09 -24.50 17.27
C VAL A 209 -9.57 -24.89 15.87
N ASN A 210 -10.28 -23.98 15.21
CA ASN A 210 -10.69 -24.14 13.82
C ASN A 210 -9.88 -23.20 12.95
N VAL A 211 -9.08 -23.77 12.05
CA VAL A 211 -8.26 -23.01 11.10
C VAL A 211 -8.87 -23.17 9.71
N ARG A 212 -9.17 -22.05 9.05
CA ARG A 212 -9.50 -22.01 7.63
C ARG A 212 -8.40 -21.25 6.92
N ALA A 213 -7.77 -21.87 5.93
CA ALA A 213 -6.74 -21.24 5.12
C ALA A 213 -7.14 -21.24 3.64
N THR A 214 -6.87 -20.15 2.95
CA THR A 214 -7.07 -19.99 1.51
C THR A 214 -5.71 -20.00 0.83
N VAL A 215 -5.47 -21.01 -0.02
CA VAL A 215 -4.25 -21.09 -0.85
C VAL A 215 -4.52 -20.40 -2.18
N TYR A 216 -3.62 -19.51 -2.58
CA TYR A 216 -3.64 -18.85 -3.87
C TYR A 216 -2.49 -19.32 -4.75
N ASN A 217 -2.79 -19.58 -6.02
CA ASN A 217 -1.81 -19.96 -7.03
C ASN A 217 -1.64 -18.81 -8.04
N ALA A 218 -0.53 -18.09 -7.91
CA ALA A 218 -0.11 -17.00 -8.78
C ALA A 218 0.76 -17.47 -9.97
N GLY A 219 0.45 -18.65 -10.54
CA GLY A 219 1.15 -19.18 -11.73
C GLY A 219 2.21 -20.24 -11.44
N PHE A 220 2.13 -20.91 -10.29
CA PHE A 220 2.83 -22.17 -10.05
C PHE A 220 2.24 -23.29 -10.91
N SER A 221 3.11 -23.97 -11.64
CA SER A 221 2.79 -25.17 -12.40
C SER A 221 3.83 -26.25 -12.11
N LEU A 222 3.38 -27.45 -11.77
CA LEU A 222 4.24 -28.63 -11.76
C LEU A 222 4.61 -28.96 -13.22
N GLN A 223 5.89 -28.93 -13.57
CA GLN A 223 6.35 -29.53 -14.82
C GLN A 223 6.27 -31.05 -14.67
N GLN A 224 5.13 -31.66 -14.98
CA GLN A 224 5.09 -33.09 -15.29
C GLN A 224 5.22 -33.27 -16.80
N LYS A 225 6.27 -34.00 -17.19
CA LYS A 225 6.45 -34.51 -18.55
C LYS A 225 5.49 -35.70 -18.71
N ASN A 226 4.23 -35.43 -19.07
CA ASN A 226 3.28 -36.49 -19.40
C ASN A 226 3.47 -36.87 -20.87
N GLU A 227 3.83 -38.13 -21.12
CA GLU A 227 3.91 -38.73 -22.46
C GLU A 227 2.53 -38.93 -23.11
N ASP A 228 1.44 -38.82 -22.36
CA ASP A 228 0.07 -38.89 -22.90
C ASP A 228 -0.69 -37.58 -22.68
N GLY A 229 -1.07 -36.94 -23.79
CA GLY A 229 -1.60 -35.58 -23.90
C GLY A 229 -2.99 -35.34 -23.31
N GLY A 230 -3.20 -35.60 -22.02
CA GLY A 230 -4.49 -35.29 -21.39
C GLY A 230 -4.50 -35.36 -19.87
N LYS A 231 -4.26 -34.23 -19.21
CA LYS A 231 -5.10 -33.59 -18.17
C LYS A 231 -4.27 -32.66 -17.30
N ARG A 232 -4.80 -31.45 -17.11
CA ARG A 232 -4.29 -30.40 -16.23
C ARG A 232 -4.36 -30.91 -14.78
N ILE A 233 -3.21 -31.11 -14.15
CA ILE A 233 -3.13 -31.59 -12.77
C ILE A 233 -3.41 -30.41 -11.86
N ALA A 234 -4.52 -30.46 -11.13
CA ALA A 234 -4.74 -29.54 -10.02
C ALA A 234 -3.65 -29.83 -8.98
N PRO A 235 -2.92 -28.82 -8.46
CA PRO A 235 -1.95 -29.07 -7.42
C PRO A 235 -2.68 -29.64 -6.20
N LEU A 236 -2.37 -30.90 -5.85
CA LEU A 236 -2.74 -31.48 -4.57
C LEU A 236 -1.91 -30.75 -3.51
N ALA A 237 -2.54 -29.83 -2.78
CA ALA A 237 -1.94 -29.18 -1.63
C ALA A 237 -2.27 -29.98 -0.37
N LEU A 238 -1.25 -30.45 0.33
CA LEU A 238 -1.39 -31.01 1.68
C LEU A 238 -1.17 -29.87 2.68
N ILE A 239 -2.12 -29.66 3.58
CA ILE A 239 -1.99 -28.70 4.68
C ILE A 239 -1.84 -29.48 5.97
N GLU A 240 -0.74 -29.26 6.68
CA GLU A 240 -0.47 -29.83 8.00
C GLU A 240 -0.46 -28.71 9.04
N ILE A 241 -1.10 -28.96 10.18
CA ILE A 241 -0.98 -28.12 11.38
C ILE A 241 0.03 -28.82 12.27
N ILE A 242 1.13 -28.14 12.57
CA ILE A 242 2.23 -28.67 13.35
C ILE A 242 2.28 -27.93 14.68
N ASP A 243 2.32 -28.67 15.77
CA ASP A 243 2.61 -28.12 17.09
C ASP A 243 4.06 -27.61 17.12
N LYS A 244 4.23 -26.33 17.42
CA LYS A 244 5.54 -25.66 17.27
C LYS A 244 6.60 -26.21 18.23
N ASP A 245 6.20 -26.64 19.42
CA ASP A 245 7.13 -27.03 20.48
C ASP A 245 7.53 -28.51 20.35
N SER A 246 6.59 -29.38 19.97
CA SER A 246 6.83 -30.81 19.79
C SER A 246 7.20 -31.22 18.36
N GLY A 247 6.90 -30.38 17.37
CA GLY A 247 7.07 -30.69 15.94
C GLY A 247 6.08 -31.73 15.41
N VAL A 248 5.08 -32.13 16.19
CA VAL A 248 4.11 -33.16 15.82
C VAL A 248 3.00 -32.56 14.97
N VAL A 249 2.61 -33.26 13.90
CA VAL A 249 1.42 -32.92 13.10
C VAL A 249 0.17 -33.22 13.93
N VAL A 250 -0.55 -32.17 14.33
CA VAL A 250 -1.78 -32.25 15.13
C VAL A 250 -3.05 -32.30 14.28
N ALA A 251 -2.98 -31.88 13.01
CA ALA A 251 -4.08 -32.03 12.05
C ALA A 251 -3.54 -31.99 10.61
N LYS A 252 -4.28 -32.59 9.67
CA LYS A 252 -3.99 -32.53 8.23
C LYS A 252 -5.29 -32.49 7.40
N SER A 253 -5.22 -31.90 6.21
CA SER A 253 -6.30 -31.86 5.21
C SER A 253 -6.44 -33.15 4.43
#